data_AF-A0A0F7RVN0-F1
#
_entry.id   AF-A0A0F7RVN0-F1
#
_cell.length_a   1.000
_cell.length_b   1.000
_cell.length_c   1.000
_cell.angle_alpha   90.00
_cell.angle_beta   90.00
_cell.angle_gamma   90.00
#
_symmetry.space_group_name_H-M   'P 1'
#
loop_
_entity.id
_entity.type
_entity.pdbx_description
1 polymer ?
#
loop_
_entity_poly.entity_id
_entity_poly.type
_entity_poly.pdbx_seq_one_letter_code
_entity_poly.pdbx_strand_id
1 'polypeptide(L)'
;MWYLHDQPNSTHFISYHGMLGTGVVVAAWVQAALGAASVWWKGKLVGGERKGKALWKWHRASGYVLVGLFLVTAVLGVVETTWSKQKSGGVQKVVVVLTLVAAAAALVSRVQRSKLPKL
;
A
#
# COMPACT_ATOMS: atom_id res chain seq x y z
N MET A 1 -5.56 18.82 -0.61
CA MET A 1 -5.06 17.99 -1.73
C MET A 1 -6.02 18.01 -2.91
N TRP A 2 -7.31 17.65 -2.74
CA TRP A 2 -8.30 17.70 -3.84
C TRP A 2 -8.34 19.06 -4.57
N TYR A 3 -8.36 20.17 -3.83
CA TYR A 3 -8.43 21.52 -4.43
C TYR A 3 -7.22 21.93 -5.29
N LEU A 4 -6.05 21.27 -5.14
CA LEU A 4 -4.83 21.60 -5.88
C LEU A 4 -4.82 20.94 -7.28
N HIS A 5 -5.51 19.82 -7.42
CA HIS A 5 -5.59 19.03 -8.65
C HIS A 5 -6.93 19.21 -9.39
N ASP A 6 -7.81 20.06 -8.87
CA ASP A 6 -9.08 20.45 -9.50
C ASP A 6 -8.97 21.84 -10.16
N GLN A 7 -7.77 22.44 -10.13
CA GLN A 7 -7.50 23.71 -10.79
C GLN A 7 -7.44 23.50 -12.32
N PRO A 8 -7.98 24.43 -13.12
CA PRO A 8 -7.84 24.38 -14.58
C PRO A 8 -6.38 24.21 -14.99
N ASN A 9 -6.11 23.32 -15.93
CA ASN A 9 -4.78 22.99 -16.46
C ASN A 9 -3.79 22.34 -15.45
N SER A 10 -4.26 21.82 -14.31
CA SER A 10 -3.37 21.06 -13.42
C SER A 10 -2.98 19.73 -14.05
N THR A 11 -1.69 19.40 -13.98
CA THR A 11 -1.17 18.12 -14.46
C THR A 11 -1.29 17.04 -13.37
N HIS A 12 -1.69 15.83 -13.78
CA HIS A 12 -1.81 14.67 -12.90
C HIS A 12 -0.66 13.68 -13.17
N PHE A 13 -0.37 12.82 -12.19
CA PHE A 13 0.62 11.74 -12.33
C PHE A 13 2.06 12.18 -12.68
N ILE A 14 2.44 13.41 -12.30
CA ILE A 14 3.75 13.98 -12.61
C ILE A 14 4.86 13.58 -11.62
N SER A 15 4.50 12.93 -10.51
CA SER A 15 5.41 12.60 -9.41
C SER A 15 5.44 11.11 -9.16
N TYR A 16 6.55 10.59 -8.65
CA TYR A 16 6.64 9.18 -8.27
C TYR A 16 5.62 8.84 -7.18
N HIS A 17 5.39 9.75 -6.24
CA HIS A 17 4.33 9.61 -5.25
C HIS A 17 2.95 9.43 -5.90
N GLY A 18 2.59 10.27 -6.88
CA GLY A 18 1.27 10.22 -7.52
C GLY A 18 1.07 8.98 -8.40
N MET A 19 2.09 8.59 -9.16
CA MET A 19 2.05 7.40 -10.01
C MET A 19 1.98 6.12 -9.17
N LEU A 20 2.94 5.93 -8.26
CA LEU A 20 2.98 4.74 -7.40
C LEU A 20 1.76 4.69 -6.48
N GLY A 21 1.39 5.83 -5.89
CA GLY A 21 0.25 5.97 -4.99
C GLY A 21 -1.06 5.50 -5.61
N THR A 22 -1.28 5.85 -6.89
CA THR A 22 -2.46 5.38 -7.61
C THR A 22 -2.41 3.88 -7.85
N GLY A 23 -1.25 3.36 -8.28
CA GLY A 23 -1.05 1.93 -8.46
C GLY A 23 -1.32 1.13 -7.19
N VAL A 24 -0.82 1.57 -6.03
CA VAL A 24 -1.03 0.87 -4.75
C VAL A 24 -2.47 0.97 -4.27
N VAL A 25 -3.18 2.07 -4.51
CA VAL A 25 -4.60 2.19 -4.18
C VAL A 25 -5.45 1.25 -5.04
N VAL A 26 -5.18 1.16 -6.34
CA VAL A 26 -5.84 0.18 -7.22
C VAL A 26 -5.55 -1.24 -6.75
N ALA A 27 -4.28 -1.55 -6.45
CA ALA A 27 -3.88 -2.85 -5.92
C ALA A 27 -4.55 -3.16 -4.56
N ALA A 28 -4.80 -2.16 -3.72
CA ALA A 28 -5.51 -2.31 -2.46
C ALA A 28 -6.98 -2.71 -2.65
N TRP A 29 -7.66 -2.13 -3.65
CA TRP A 29 -9.02 -2.56 -4.01
C TRP A 29 -9.05 -3.99 -4.53
N VAL A 30 -8.08 -4.36 -5.37
CA VAL A 30 -7.92 -5.76 -5.82
C VAL A 30 -7.66 -6.68 -4.63
N GLN A 31 -6.80 -6.28 -3.68
CA GLN A 31 -6.55 -7.04 -2.45
C GLN A 31 -7.81 -7.20 -1.61
N ALA A 32 -8.59 -6.14 -1.43
CA ALA A 32 -9.85 -6.19 -0.70
C ALA A 32 -10.83 -7.18 -1.34
N ALA A 33 -10.97 -7.13 -2.68
CA ALA A 33 -11.84 -8.04 -3.42
C ALA A 33 -11.38 -9.51 -3.34
N LEU A 34 -10.08 -9.79 -3.51
CA LEU A 34 -9.54 -11.15 -3.40
C LEU A 34 -9.59 -11.69 -1.97
N GLY A 35 -9.35 -10.83 -0.97
CA GLY A 35 -9.49 -11.15 0.44
C GLY A 35 -10.94 -11.56 0.75
N ALA A 36 -11.89 -10.70 0.40
CA ALA A 36 -13.32 -10.96 0.48
C ALA A 36 -13.73 -12.28 -0.17
N ALA A 37 -13.36 -12.49 -1.43
CA ALA A 37 -13.70 -13.68 -2.19
C ALA A 37 -13.13 -14.97 -1.57
N SER A 38 -12.01 -14.87 -0.86
CA SER A 38 -11.36 -16.02 -0.22
C SER A 38 -12.00 -16.44 1.11
N VAL A 39 -12.58 -15.50 1.88
CA VAL A 39 -13.10 -15.77 3.24
C VAL A 39 -14.62 -15.83 3.33
N TRP A 40 -15.35 -15.07 2.52
CA TRP A 40 -16.80 -15.02 2.62
C TRP A 40 -17.45 -16.28 2.05
N TRP A 41 -18.51 -16.74 2.72
CA TRP A 41 -19.24 -17.97 2.40
C TRP A 41 -18.33 -19.18 2.15
N LYS A 42 -17.28 -19.32 2.99
CA LYS A 42 -16.27 -20.39 2.87
C LYS A 42 -15.62 -20.44 1.48
N GLY A 43 -15.33 -19.28 0.88
CA GLY A 43 -14.63 -19.18 -0.41
C GLY A 43 -15.49 -19.63 -1.60
N LYS A 44 -16.82 -19.56 -1.52
CA LYS A 44 -17.74 -19.99 -2.59
C LYS A 44 -17.38 -19.37 -3.95
N LEU A 45 -17.00 -18.09 -3.97
CA LEU A 45 -16.64 -17.35 -5.19
C LEU A 45 -15.36 -17.85 -5.88
N VAL A 46 -14.51 -18.57 -5.14
CA VAL A 46 -13.23 -19.09 -5.66
C VAL A 46 -13.19 -20.61 -5.71
N GLY A 47 -14.36 -21.26 -5.62
CA GLY A 47 -14.51 -22.72 -5.74
C GLY A 47 -14.37 -23.48 -4.40
N GLY A 48 -14.71 -22.84 -3.29
CA GLY A 48 -14.86 -23.45 -1.98
C GLY A 48 -13.65 -23.31 -1.06
N GLU A 49 -13.80 -23.85 0.15
CA GLU A 49 -12.94 -23.54 1.30
C GLU A 49 -11.45 -23.83 1.05
N ARG A 50 -11.16 -24.95 0.37
CA ARG A 50 -9.78 -25.33 0.03
C ARG A 50 -9.10 -24.29 -0.86
N LYS A 51 -9.79 -23.84 -1.91
CA LYS A 51 -9.28 -22.82 -2.84
C LYS A 51 -9.23 -21.44 -2.19
N GLY A 52 -10.22 -21.11 -1.35
CA GLY A 52 -10.21 -19.89 -0.53
C GLY A 52 -8.99 -19.82 0.39
N LYS A 53 -8.70 -20.89 1.14
CA LYS A 53 -7.50 -20.97 1.98
C LYS A 53 -6.20 -20.85 1.19
N ALA A 54 -6.14 -21.39 -0.02
CA ALA A 54 -4.96 -21.24 -0.88
C ALA A 54 -4.78 -19.78 -1.36
N LEU A 55 -5.86 -19.14 -1.81
CA LEU A 55 -5.85 -17.73 -2.22
C LEU A 55 -5.48 -16.80 -1.04
N TRP A 56 -5.97 -17.08 0.16
CA TRP A 56 -5.68 -16.28 1.35
C TRP A 56 -4.17 -16.21 1.67
N LYS A 57 -3.39 -17.27 1.36
CA LYS A 57 -1.94 -17.25 1.52
C LYS A 57 -1.29 -16.20 0.62
N TRP A 58 -1.74 -16.13 -0.64
CA TRP A 58 -1.28 -15.13 -1.60
C TRP A 58 -1.78 -13.72 -1.25
N HIS A 59 -3.03 -13.57 -0.83
CA HIS A 59 -3.57 -12.31 -0.30
C HIS A 59 -2.71 -11.79 0.86
N ARG A 60 -2.35 -12.65 1.81
CA ARG A 60 -1.46 -12.29 2.92
C ARG A 60 -0.07 -11.87 2.44
N ALA A 61 0.56 -12.68 1.58
CA ALA A 61 1.90 -12.41 1.09
C ALA A 61 1.97 -11.07 0.33
N SER A 62 1.08 -10.89 -0.64
CA SER A 62 0.95 -9.66 -1.42
C SER A 62 0.50 -8.47 -0.56
N GLY A 63 -0.30 -8.69 0.49
CA GLY A 63 -0.67 -7.68 1.47
C GLY A 63 0.54 -7.10 2.21
N TYR A 64 1.50 -7.92 2.64
CA TYR A 64 2.74 -7.42 3.24
C TYR A 64 3.54 -6.56 2.27
N VAL A 65 3.68 -7.01 1.01
CA VAL A 65 4.35 -6.23 -0.05
C VAL A 65 3.61 -4.91 -0.27
N LEU A 66 2.28 -4.94 -0.35
CA LEU A 66 1.46 -3.77 -0.59
C LEU A 66 1.57 -2.73 0.53
N VAL A 67 1.57 -3.15 1.80
CA VAL A 67 1.81 -2.22 2.93
C VAL A 67 3.22 -1.61 2.82
N GLY A 68 4.22 -2.39 2.43
CA GLY A 68 5.56 -1.87 2.16
C GLY A 68 5.56 -0.78 1.06
N LEU A 69 4.84 -1.02 -0.04
CA LEU A 69 4.69 -0.04 -1.11
C LEU A 69 3.92 1.21 -0.67
N PHE A 70 2.92 1.09 0.22
CA PHE A 70 2.27 2.26 0.84
C PHE A 70 3.24 3.07 1.69
N LEU A 71 4.12 2.42 2.46
CA LEU A 71 5.15 3.12 3.24
C LEU A 71 6.14 3.85 2.33
N VAL A 72 6.57 3.23 1.23
CA VAL A 72 7.41 3.88 0.21
C VAL A 72 6.68 5.06 -0.42
N THR A 73 5.40 4.89 -0.78
CA THR A 73 4.55 5.96 -1.31
C THR A 73 4.46 7.13 -0.33
N ALA A 74 4.33 6.86 0.97
CA ALA A 74 4.29 7.89 2.00
C ALA A 74 5.62 8.64 2.12
N VAL A 75 6.76 7.92 2.07
CA VAL A 75 8.09 8.54 2.03
C VAL A 75 8.21 9.47 0.82
N LEU A 76 7.83 9.01 -0.38
CA LEU A 76 7.84 9.84 -1.60
C LEU A 76 6.95 11.08 -1.45
N GLY A 77 5.78 10.95 -0.82
CA GLY A 77 4.89 12.06 -0.52
C GLY A 77 5.60 13.19 0.25
N VAL A 78 6.48 12.82 1.19
CA VAL A 78 7.22 13.74 2.06
C VAL A 78 8.49 14.28 1.39
N VAL A 79 9.25 13.46 0.68
CA VAL A 79 10.59 13.86 0.19
C VAL A 79 10.58 14.42 -1.24
N GLU A 80 9.62 13.99 -2.07
CA GLU A 80 9.68 14.20 -3.52
C GLU A 80 8.69 15.27 -4.00
N THR A 81 7.49 15.32 -3.41
CA THR A 81 6.43 16.23 -3.90
C THR A 81 6.79 17.71 -3.74
N THR A 82 6.44 18.50 -4.75
CA THR A 82 6.63 19.97 -4.76
C THR A 82 5.96 20.63 -3.57
N TRP A 83 4.74 20.18 -3.22
CA TRP A 83 4.00 20.70 -2.07
C TRP A 83 4.78 20.49 -0.77
N SER A 84 5.29 19.27 -0.51
CA SER A 84 6.05 19.00 0.70
C SER A 84 7.36 19.77 0.76
N LYS A 85 8.04 19.93 -0.38
CA LYS A 85 9.26 20.75 -0.50
C LYS A 85 9.01 22.21 -0.09
N GLN A 86 7.85 22.77 -0.42
CA GLN A 86 7.50 24.16 -0.13
C GLN A 86 6.86 24.38 1.24
N LYS A 87 6.25 23.35 1.85
CA LYS A 87 5.40 23.50 3.04
C LYS A 87 5.91 22.77 4.29
N SER A 88 7.01 22.02 4.20
CA SER A 88 7.58 21.34 5.37
C SER A 88 9.10 21.53 5.48
N GLY A 89 9.56 21.72 6.72
CA GLY A 89 10.98 21.87 7.05
C GLY A 89 11.73 20.54 7.13
N GLY A 90 13.07 20.60 7.12
CA GLY A 90 13.93 19.42 7.13
C GLY A 90 13.69 18.50 8.33
N VAL A 91 13.57 19.06 9.54
CA VAL A 91 13.33 18.29 10.78
C VAL A 91 12.03 17.49 10.69
N GLN A 92 10.94 18.11 10.23
CA GLN A 92 9.65 17.43 10.07
C GLN A 92 9.76 16.25 9.11
N LYS A 93 10.44 16.44 7.97
CA LYS A 93 10.65 15.36 6.98
C LYS A 93 11.43 14.20 7.58
N VAL A 94 12.52 14.49 8.29
CA VAL A 94 13.35 13.46 8.95
C VAL A 94 12.53 12.67 9.97
N VAL A 95 11.78 13.36 10.85
CA VAL A 95 10.94 12.70 11.86
C VAL A 95 9.90 11.78 11.22
N VAL A 96 9.22 12.24 10.16
CA VAL A 96 8.22 11.42 9.45
C VAL A 96 8.89 10.22 8.78
N VAL A 97 10.02 10.40 8.09
CA VAL A 97 10.74 9.29 7.45
C VAL A 97 11.20 8.25 8.47
N LEU A 98 11.77 8.67 9.60
CA LEU A 98 12.17 7.75 10.68
C LEU A 98 10.98 6.97 11.24
N THR A 99 9.83 7.62 11.39
CA THR A 99 8.59 6.97 11.84
C THR A 99 8.12 5.92 10.82
N LEU A 100 8.19 6.22 9.53
CA LEU A 100 7.83 5.27 8.47
C LEU A 100 8.81 4.08 8.39
N VAL A 101 10.10 4.32 8.65
CA VAL A 101 11.10 3.24 8.76
C VAL A 101 10.82 2.34 9.95
N ALA A 102 10.46 2.91 11.11
CA ALA A 102 10.06 2.13 12.28
C ALA A 102 8.79 1.31 12.00
N ALA A 103 7.81 1.88 11.28
CA ALA A 103 6.62 1.14 10.83
C ALA A 103 6.97 0.00 9.86
N ALA A 104 7.96 0.20 8.97
CA ALA A 104 8.45 -0.86 8.09
C ALA A 104 9.12 -2.00 8.89
N ALA A 105 9.93 -1.67 9.91
CA ALA A 105 10.52 -2.66 10.80
C ALA A 105 9.43 -3.46 11.56
N ALA A 106 8.39 -2.77 12.04
CA ALA A 106 7.23 -3.42 12.67
C ALA A 106 6.42 -4.30 11.70
N LEU A 107 6.31 -3.91 10.42
CA LEU A 107 5.70 -4.74 9.39
C LEU A 107 6.50 -6.03 9.19
N VAL A 108 7.82 -5.92 9.07
CA VAL A 108 8.72 -7.08 8.90
C VAL A 108 8.62 -8.03 10.09
N SER A 109 8.56 -7.52 11.33
CA SER A 109 8.40 -8.36 12.53
C SER A 109 7.05 -9.09 12.59
N ARG A 110 6.02 -8.56 11.90
CA ARG A 110 4.68 -9.16 11.81
C ARG A 110 4.53 -10.20 10.70
N VAL A 111 5.56 -10.41 9.87
CA VAL A 111 5.50 -11.39 8.77
C VAL A 111 5.45 -12.81 9.32
N GLN A 112 4.31 -13.47 9.12
CA GLN A 112 4.09 -14.86 9.56
C GLN A 112 4.52 -15.85 8.46
N ARG A 113 5.82 -16.14 8.37
CA ARG A 113 6.41 -17.00 7.32
C ARG A 113 5.71 -18.36 7.16
N SER A 114 5.29 -18.98 8.27
CA SER A 114 4.56 -20.27 8.26
C SER A 114 3.18 -20.23 7.59
N LYS A 115 2.62 -19.03 7.36
CA LYS A 115 1.31 -18.83 6.74
C LYS A 115 1.41 -18.33 5.29
N LEU A 116 2.61 -18.26 4.74
CA LEU A 116 2.87 -17.88 3.35
C LEU A 116 2.65 -19.07 2.40
N PRO A 117 2.46 -18.82 1.09
CA PRO A 117 2.45 -19.90 0.10
C PRO A 117 3.81 -20.59 0.07
N LYS A 118 3.80 -21.91 -0.16
CA LYS A 118 5.03 -22.68 -0.41
C LYS A 118 5.38 -22.49 -1.88
N LEU A 119 6.63 -22.15 -2.17
CA LEU A 119 7.18 -22.11 -3.52
C LEU A 119 7.70 -23.51 -3.90
#